data_AF-A0A3Q9EPP8-F1
#
_entry.id   AF-A0A3Q9EPP8-F1
#
_cell.length_a   1.000
_cell.length_b   1.000
_cell.length_c   1.000
_cell.angle_alpha   90.00
_cell.angle_beta   90.00
_cell.angle_gamma   90.00
#
_symmetry.space_group_name_H-M   'P 1'
#
loop_
_entity.id
_entity.type
_entity.pdbx_description
1 polymer ?
#
loop_
_entity_poly.entity_id
_entity_poly.type
_entity_poly.pdbx_seq_one_letter_code
_entity_poly.pdbx_strand_id
1 'polypeptide(L)'
;MACGRDARTPAGRRTRAGAGLEIRFGARCDAAWTRIRQTRVGDRVEITAPGSPPQRAAVADKFDAGRYLFTQMVPARQLSAPHACLIPASGDARECVATWGLAQRLAASAARTARVRRAT
;
A
#
# COMPACT_ATOMS: atom_id res chain seq x y z
N MET A 1 -13.43 -14.25 8.85
CA MET A 1 -11.96 -14.45 8.76
C MET A 1 -11.44 -15.02 7.42
N ALA A 2 -12.27 -15.25 6.40
CA ALA A 2 -11.78 -15.94 5.19
C ALA A 2 -11.00 -15.07 4.18
N CYS A 3 -11.11 -13.73 4.24
CA CYS A 3 -10.52 -12.84 3.24
C CYS A 3 -8.99 -12.92 3.15
N GLY A 4 -8.32 -13.32 4.23
CA GLY A 4 -6.86 -13.34 4.34
C GLY A 4 -6.17 -14.62 3.90
N ARG A 5 -6.90 -15.74 3.72
CA ARG A 5 -6.32 -17.08 3.55
C ARG A 5 -5.42 -17.18 2.32
N ASP A 6 -5.89 -16.69 1.18
CA ASP A 6 -5.19 -16.72 -0.10
C ASP A 6 -4.85 -15.29 -0.58
N ALA A 7 -4.65 -14.39 0.38
CA ALA A 7 -4.40 -12.99 0.06
C ALA A 7 -3.06 -12.84 -0.67
N ARG A 8 -3.09 -12.10 -1.77
CA ARG A 8 -1.90 -11.77 -2.57
C ARG A 8 -1.26 -10.48 -2.06
N THR A 9 0.02 -10.27 -2.35
CA THR A 9 0.71 -8.98 -2.16
C THR A 9 0.89 -8.29 -3.51
N PRO A 10 -0.09 -7.52 -4.01
CA PRO A 10 0.03 -6.82 -5.29
C PRO A 10 1.12 -5.74 -5.29
N ALA A 11 1.44 -5.17 -4.13
CA ALA A 11 2.51 -4.18 -4.02
C ALA A 11 3.11 -4.18 -2.62
N GLY A 12 4.42 -3.96 -2.53
CA GLY A 12 5.10 -3.83 -1.25
C GLY A 12 6.54 -3.38 -1.43
N ARG A 13 7.13 -2.88 -0.35
CA ARG A 13 8.55 -2.50 -0.30
C ARG A 13 9.08 -2.52 1.12
N ARG A 14 10.41 -2.46 1.25
CA ARG A 14 11.07 -2.07 2.49
C ARG A 14 11.25 -0.56 2.50
N THR A 15 10.93 0.06 3.62
CA THR A 15 11.11 1.50 3.84
C THR A 15 12.57 1.80 4.15
N ARG A 16 12.96 3.08 4.08
CA ARG A 16 14.32 3.52 4.40
C ARG A 16 14.70 3.16 5.84
N ALA A 17 13.73 3.27 6.75
CA ALA A 17 13.89 2.92 8.16
C ALA A 17 13.85 1.40 8.45
N GLY A 18 13.72 0.57 7.41
CA GLY A 18 13.78 -0.88 7.48
C GLY A 18 12.43 -1.60 7.64
N ALA A 19 11.33 -0.87 7.84
CA ALA A 19 10.01 -1.47 7.99
C ALA A 19 9.54 -2.11 6.68
N GLY A 20 8.84 -3.23 6.77
CA GLY A 20 8.13 -3.79 5.63
C GLY A 20 6.76 -3.14 5.49
N LEU A 21 6.42 -2.63 4.30
CA LEU A 21 5.11 -2.07 3.97
C LEU A 21 4.52 -2.82 2.78
N GLU A 22 3.37 -3.45 2.96
CA GLU A 22 2.74 -4.28 1.93
C GLU A 22 1.24 -4.01 1.83
N ILE A 23 0.73 -3.88 0.61
CA ILE A 23 -0.70 -3.98 0.33
C ILE A 23 -1.04 -5.44 0.13
N ARG A 24 -2.04 -5.92 0.86
CA ARG A 24 -2.61 -7.27 0.78
C ARG A 24 -3.96 -7.18 0.09
N PHE A 25 -4.27 -8.13 -0.78
CA PHE A 25 -5.55 -8.19 -1.50
C PHE A 25 -6.19 -9.57 -1.35
N GLY A 26 -7.43 -9.61 -0.89
CA GLY A 26 -8.23 -10.82 -0.75
C GLY A 26 -9.36 -10.86 -1.77
N ALA A 27 -9.21 -11.70 -2.81
CA ALA A 27 -10.18 -11.81 -3.91
C ALA A 27 -11.59 -12.21 -3.42
N ARG A 28 -11.67 -13.07 -2.40
CA ARG A 28 -12.95 -13.51 -1.82
C ARG A 28 -13.82 -12.38 -1.28
N CYS A 29 -13.19 -11.27 -0.88
CA CYS A 29 -13.88 -10.15 -0.25
C CYS A 29 -13.74 -8.85 -1.06
N ASP A 30 -13.12 -8.91 -2.25
CA ASP A 30 -12.76 -7.76 -3.08
C ASP A 30 -12.21 -6.58 -2.27
N ALA A 31 -11.31 -6.90 -1.34
CA ALA A 31 -10.84 -5.96 -0.35
C ALA A 31 -9.32 -5.97 -0.25
N ALA A 32 -8.76 -4.80 0.08
CA ALA A 32 -7.35 -4.63 0.37
C ALA A 32 -7.14 -4.11 1.79
N TRP A 33 -5.98 -4.40 2.35
CA TRP A 33 -5.53 -3.87 3.63
C TRP A 33 -4.01 -3.81 3.61
N THR A 34 -3.44 -3.02 4.51
CA THR A 34 -1.99 -2.96 4.64
C THR A 34 -1.51 -3.94 5.70
N ARG A 35 -0.35 -4.55 5.46
CA ARG A 35 0.45 -5.29 6.43
C ARG A 35 1.77 -4.55 6.65
N ILE A 36 2.10 -4.27 7.90
CA ILE A 36 3.42 -3.75 8.29
C ILE A 36 4.16 -4.71 9.22
N ARG A 37 5.48 -4.62 9.24
CA ARG A 37 6.38 -5.37 10.13
C ARG A 37 7.66 -4.59 10.38
N GLN A 38 8.39 -4.95 11.44
CA GLN A 38 9.70 -4.37 11.75
C GLN A 38 9.61 -2.83 11.88
N THR A 39 8.55 -2.38 12.53
CA THR A 39 8.21 -0.97 12.74
C THR A 39 8.70 -0.49 14.10
N ARG A 40 8.52 0.80 14.37
CA ARG A 40 8.81 1.43 15.67
C ARG A 40 7.52 1.90 16.33
N VAL A 41 7.55 1.96 17.67
CA VAL A 41 6.44 2.55 18.44
C VAL A 41 6.20 3.99 17.97
N GLY A 42 4.94 4.31 17.73
CA GLY A 42 4.50 5.60 17.18
C GLY A 42 4.38 5.65 15.65
N ASP A 43 4.91 4.65 14.92
CA ASP A 43 4.70 4.55 13.49
C ASP A 43 3.20 4.40 13.20
N ARG A 44 2.74 5.05 12.13
CA ARG A 44 1.35 4.97 11.67
C ARG A 44 1.31 4.46 10.25
N VAL A 45 0.28 3.72 9.91
CA VAL A 45 0.04 3.28 8.54
C VAL A 45 -1.38 3.63 8.12
N GLU A 46 -1.53 4.05 6.87
CA GLU A 46 -2.80 4.36 6.24
C GLU A 46 -2.91 3.57 4.94
N ILE A 47 -4.11 3.05 4.64
CA ILE A 47 -4.50 2.60 3.31
C ILE A 47 -5.71 3.41 2.84
N THR A 48 -5.64 3.84 1.58
CA THR A 48 -6.67 4.67 0.96
C THR A 48 -7.10 4.03 -0.36
N ALA A 49 -8.41 3.94 -0.55
CA ALA A 49 -9.04 3.53 -1.80
C ALA A 49 -10.13 4.55 -2.18
N PRO A 50 -10.30 4.86 -3.48
CA PRO A 50 -11.35 5.75 -3.97
C PRO A 50 -12.74 5.35 -3.49
N GLY A 51 -13.54 6.33 -3.09
CA GLY A 51 -14.93 6.11 -2.67
C GLY A 51 -15.08 5.49 -1.27
N SER A 52 -14.01 5.41 -0.47
CA SER A 52 -14.07 4.89 0.90
C SER A 52 -13.21 5.73 1.86
N PRO A 53 -13.60 5.83 3.15
CA PRO A 53 -12.75 6.45 4.16
C PRO A 53 -11.42 5.69 4.33
N PRO A 54 -10.30 6.41 4.52
CA PRO A 54 -9.00 5.78 4.73
C PRO A 54 -9.02 4.92 6.01
N GLN A 55 -8.39 3.76 5.94
CA GLN A 55 -8.22 2.89 7.11
C GLN A 55 -6.81 3.04 7.66
N ARG A 56 -6.72 3.11 8.99
CA ARG A 56 -5.47 3.41 9.70
C ARG A 56 -5.18 2.34 10.72
N ALA A 57 -3.90 2.21 11.06
CA ALA A 57 -3.46 1.52 12.25
C ALA A 57 -2.19 2.20 12.79
N ALA A 58 -1.97 2.10 14.09
CA ALA A 58 -0.85 2.70 14.79
C ALA A 58 -0.09 1.61 15.55
N VAL A 59 1.23 1.71 15.56
CA VAL A 59 2.11 0.84 16.36
C VAL A 59 2.12 1.42 17.77
N ALA A 60 1.23 0.94 18.63
CA ALA A 60 1.00 1.53 19.94
C ALA A 60 2.08 1.13 20.95
N ASP A 61 2.64 -0.07 20.82
CA ASP A 61 3.61 -0.60 21.75
C ASP A 61 4.66 -1.52 21.10
N LYS A 62 5.54 -2.08 21.93
CA LYS A 62 6.62 -2.98 21.50
C LYS A 62 6.10 -4.30 20.92
N PHE A 63 4.90 -4.73 21.28
CA PHE A 63 4.30 -5.95 20.75
C PHE A 63 3.81 -5.73 19.34
N ASP A 64 3.18 -4.59 19.06
CA ASP A 64 2.82 -4.17 17.71
C ASP A 64 4.07 -4.05 16.84
N ALA A 65 5.13 -3.43 17.36
CA ALA A 65 6.40 -3.22 16.65
C ALA A 65 7.08 -4.55 16.27
N GLY A 66 6.96 -5.57 17.12
CA GLY A 66 7.55 -6.89 16.95
C GLY A 66 6.73 -7.86 16.10
N ARG A 67 5.50 -7.53 15.71
CA ARG A 67 4.57 -8.44 15.02
C ARG A 67 4.10 -7.86 13.68
N TYR A 68 3.24 -8.63 13.00
CA TYR A 68 2.47 -8.10 11.90
C TYR A 68 1.30 -7.30 12.43
N LEU A 69 1.23 -6.05 11.96
CA LEU A 69 0.11 -5.17 12.22
C LEU A 69 -0.61 -4.86 10.91
N PHE A 70 -1.93 -4.78 10.98
CA PHE A 70 -2.80 -4.66 9.82
C PHE A 70 -3.74 -3.48 9.96
N THR A 71 -4.04 -2.82 8.85
CA THR A 71 -5.19 -1.91 8.80
C THR A 71 -6.48 -2.72 8.69
N GLN A 72 -7.60 -2.06 8.97
CA GLN A 72 -8.90 -2.54 8.48
C GLN A 72 -8.93 -2.55 6.94
N MET A 73 -9.92 -3.25 6.41
CA MET A 73 -10.10 -3.44 4.97
C MET A 73 -10.71 -2.21 4.30
N VAL A 74 -10.24 -1.93 3.08
CA VAL A 74 -10.87 -1.01 2.12
C VAL A 74 -11.35 -1.77 0.89
N PRO A 75 -12.39 -1.29 0.20
CA PRO A 75 -12.82 -1.85 -1.08
C PRO A 75 -11.70 -1.79 -2.13
N ALA A 76 -11.46 -2.90 -2.82
CA ALA A 76 -10.37 -3.08 -3.78
C ALA A 76 -10.84 -3.74 -5.09
N ARG A 77 -12.07 -3.43 -5.53
CA ARG A 77 -12.58 -3.87 -6.84
C ARG A 77 -11.60 -3.45 -7.94
N GLN A 78 -11.45 -4.28 -8.98
CA GLN A 78 -10.34 -4.34 -9.96
C GLN A 78 -9.79 -3.01 -10.58
N LEU A 79 -10.38 -1.85 -10.30
CA LEU A 79 -9.93 -0.53 -10.74
C LEU A 79 -9.66 0.49 -9.60
N SER A 80 -9.95 0.18 -8.33
CA SER A 80 -9.86 1.15 -7.22
C SER A 80 -8.44 1.33 -6.66
N ALA A 81 -7.41 0.89 -7.40
CA ALA A 81 -5.98 1.03 -7.14
C ALA A 81 -5.60 1.59 -5.75
N PRO A 82 -5.71 0.78 -4.69
CA PRO A 82 -5.39 1.26 -3.35
C PRO A 82 -3.91 1.62 -3.27
N HIS A 83 -3.63 2.61 -2.43
CA HIS A 83 -2.27 2.97 -2.03
C HIS A 83 -2.16 2.99 -0.50
N ALA A 84 -0.96 2.68 -0.01
CA ALA A 84 -0.66 2.63 1.40
C ALA A 84 0.56 3.47 1.71
N CYS A 85 0.55 4.16 2.84
CA CYS A 85 1.65 5.00 3.30
C CYS A 85 2.01 4.66 4.75
N LEU A 86 3.31 4.49 5.02
CA LEU A 86 3.86 4.53 6.37
C LEU A 86 4.17 5.98 6.72
N ILE A 87 3.77 6.41 7.91
CA ILE A 87 4.10 7.70 8.53
C ILE A 87 5.04 7.39 9.70
N PRO A 88 6.35 7.61 9.54
CA PRO A 88 7.33 7.31 10.58
C PRO A 88 7.11 8.15 11.85
N ALA A 89 7.33 7.55 13.02
CA ALA A 89 7.32 8.25 14.30
C ALA A 89 8.41 9.32 14.42
N SER A 90 9.53 9.12 13.71
CA SER A 90 10.69 10.02 13.68
C SER A 90 10.39 11.41 13.08
N GLY A 91 9.24 11.57 12.41
CA GLY A 91 8.94 12.76 11.62
C GLY A 91 9.56 12.76 10.22
N ASP A 92 10.23 11.67 9.83
CA ASP A 92 10.73 11.48 8.48
C ASP A 92 9.59 11.51 7.45
N ALA A 93 9.95 11.75 6.19
CA ALA A 93 9.00 11.78 5.09
C ALA A 93 8.17 10.50 5.02
N ARG A 94 6.86 10.66 4.80
CA ARG A 94 5.96 9.52 4.62
C ARG A 94 6.38 8.69 3.41
N GLU A 95 6.10 7.40 3.50
CA GLU A 95 6.76 6.41 2.68
C GLU A 95 5.69 5.48 2.06
N CYS A 96 5.34 5.68 0.78
CA CYS A 96 4.15 5.06 0.16
C CYS A 96 4.42 3.97 -0.90
N VAL A 97 3.43 3.09 -1.10
CA VAL A 97 3.38 2.09 -2.18
C VAL A 97 1.96 2.06 -2.77
N ALA A 98 1.84 1.81 -4.07
CA ALA A 98 0.55 1.75 -4.76
C ALA A 98 0.50 0.53 -5.70
N THR A 99 -0.70 0.02 -5.92
CA THR A 99 -0.96 -1.14 -6.77
C THR A 99 -0.80 -0.86 -8.27
N TRP A 100 -0.73 0.40 -8.70
CA TRP A 100 -0.64 0.79 -10.11
C TRP A 100 0.80 0.73 -10.70
N GLY A 101 1.85 0.43 -9.92
CA GLY A 101 3.25 0.66 -10.31
C GLY A 101 3.70 0.22 -11.73
N LEU A 102 3.11 -0.81 -12.34
CA LEU A 102 3.40 -1.24 -13.72
C LEU A 102 2.53 -0.57 -14.80
N ALA A 103 1.24 -0.35 -14.55
CA ALA A 103 0.33 0.21 -15.56
C ALA A 103 0.62 1.70 -15.87
N GLN A 104 1.12 2.49 -14.91
CA GLN A 104 1.47 3.90 -15.11
C GLN A 104 2.79 4.03 -15.86
N ARG A 105 3.76 3.15 -15.56
CA ARG A 105 5.05 3.11 -16.27
C ARG A 105 4.86 2.74 -17.74
N LEU A 106 3.98 1.78 -18.03
CA LEU A 106 3.63 1.39 -19.40
C LEU A 106 2.83 2.47 -20.13
N ALA A 107 1.83 3.08 -19.49
CA ALA A 107 1.06 4.17 -20.08
C ALA A 107 1.91 5.43 -20.34
N ALA A 108 2.82 5.78 -19.41
CA ALA A 108 3.72 6.93 -19.56
C ALA A 108 4.81 6.70 -20.64
N SER A 109 5.30 5.47 -20.83
CA SER A 109 6.20 5.13 -21.94
C SER A 109 5.48 5.22 -23.29
N ALA A 110 4.26 4.66 -23.40
CA ALA A 110 3.48 4.69 -24.63
C ALA A 110 3.12 6.12 -25.07
N ALA A 111 2.73 7.00 -24.14
CA ALA A 111 2.43 8.40 -24.43
C ALA A 111 3.66 9.18 -24.93
N ARG A 112 4.86 8.84 -24.44
CA ARG A 112 6.11 9.47 -24.86
C ARG A 112 6.49 9.08 -26.29
N THR A 113 6.33 7.80 -26.66
CA THR A 113 6.55 7.31 -28.03
C THR A 113 5.57 7.92 -29.03
N ALA A 114 4.30 8.09 -28.65
CA ALA A 114 3.28 8.69 -29.51
C ALA A 114 3.56 10.19 -29.82
N ARG A 115 4.13 10.93 -28.86
CA ARG A 115 4.47 12.35 -29.04
C ARG A 115 5.66 12.55 -29.99
N VAL A 116 6.66 11.66 -29.96
CA VAL A 116 7.81 11.71 -30.88
C VAL A 116 7.37 11.46 -32.32
N ARG A 117 6.51 10.47 -32.56
CA ARG A 117 6.01 10.13 -33.91
C ARG A 117 5.12 11.20 -34.56
N ARG A 118 4.55 12.11 -33.79
CA ARG A 118 3.76 13.24 -34.31
C ARG A 118 4.61 14.50 -34.58
N ALA A 119 5.86 14.50 -34.13
CA ALA A 119 6.79 15.60 -34.31
C ALA A 119 7.82 15.32 -35.43
N THR A 120 7.64 14.23 -36.18
CA THR A 120 8.40 13.84 -37.38
C THR A 120 7.44 13.80 -38.54
#